data_AF-A0A7R9SJL7-F1
#
_entry.id   AF-A0A7R9SJL7-F1
#
_cell.length_a   1.000
_cell.length_b   1.000
_cell.length_c   1.000
_cell.angle_alpha   90.00
_cell.angle_beta   90.00
_cell.angle_gamma   90.00
#
_symmetry.space_group_name_H-M   'P 1'
#
loop_
_entity.id
_entity.type
_entity.pdbx_description
1 polymer ?
#
loop_
_entity_poly.entity_id
_entity_poly.type
_entity_poly.pdbx_seq_one_letter_code
_entity_poly.pdbx_strand_id
1 'polypeptide(L)'
;SLTVADGDMTVIITLLMLIILCEGILETRDRESFYKHVCLLWPSKGSCKETTENYIRYHYNLLSNSCVAFRYSGCSGNANRFRTLKACRMACRKEKAFKSNADSLSI
;
A
#
# COMPACT_ATOMS: atom_id res chain seq x y z
N SER A 1 47.79 -7.65 16.94
CA SER A 1 47.09 -8.78 16.29
C SER A 1 45.88 -9.15 17.13
N LEU A 2 44.68 -8.72 16.74
CA LEU A 2 43.45 -9.13 17.41
C LEU A 2 43.01 -10.46 16.79
N THR A 3 43.03 -11.52 17.59
CA THR A 3 42.48 -12.82 17.23
C THR A 3 40.95 -12.69 17.13
N VAL A 4 40.43 -12.73 15.91
CA VAL A 4 39.00 -12.91 15.62
C VAL A 4 38.60 -14.26 16.21
N ALA A 5 37.83 -14.24 17.30
CA ALA A 5 37.31 -15.44 17.93
C ALA A 5 36.07 -15.95 17.19
N ASP A 6 35.95 -17.27 17.06
CA ASP A 6 34.90 -18.03 16.34
C ASP A 6 33.45 -17.88 16.90
N GLY A 7 33.11 -16.74 17.52
CA GLY A 7 31.77 -16.36 17.96
C GLY A 7 31.23 -15.07 17.33
N ASP A 8 32.02 -14.39 16.50
CA ASP A 8 31.68 -13.08 15.93
C ASP A 8 30.73 -13.20 14.71
N MET A 9 30.88 -14.25 13.91
CA MET A 9 30.07 -14.46 12.70
C MET A 9 28.58 -14.70 13.02
N THR A 10 28.28 -15.41 14.10
CA THR A 10 26.90 -15.59 14.58
C THR A 10 26.28 -14.27 15.06
N VAL A 11 27.05 -13.41 15.72
CA VAL A 11 26.57 -12.10 16.18
C VAL A 11 26.31 -11.18 14.99
N ILE A 12 27.24 -11.11 14.04
CA ILE A 12 27.09 -10.35 12.80
C ILE A 12 25.88 -10.85 11.99
N ILE A 13 25.71 -12.16 11.84
CA ILE A 13 24.51 -12.73 11.18
C ILE A 13 23.24 -12.33 11.93
N THR A 14 23.19 -12.42 13.26
CA THR A 14 21.99 -12.02 14.02
C THR A 14 21.68 -10.52 13.90
N LEU A 15 22.70 -9.65 13.89
CA LEU A 15 22.53 -8.22 13.69
C LEU A 15 22.02 -7.90 12.28
N LEU A 16 22.59 -8.54 11.25
CA LEU A 16 22.12 -8.39 9.86
C LEU A 16 20.68 -8.91 9.70
N MET A 17 20.32 -10.02 10.33
CA MET A 17 18.95 -10.55 10.32
C MET A 17 17.95 -9.60 11.01
N LEU A 18 18.34 -8.98 12.14
CA LEU A 18 17.52 -7.96 12.80
C LEU A 18 17.36 -6.69 11.95
N ILE A 19 18.40 -6.29 11.22
CA ILE A 19 18.33 -5.15 10.28
C ILE A 19 17.41 -5.49 9.10
N ILE A 20 17.55 -6.66 8.47
CA ILE A 20 16.68 -7.11 7.37
C ILE A 20 15.23 -7.23 7.82
N LEU A 21 14.99 -7.74 9.03
CA LEU A 21 13.66 -7.77 9.63
C LEU A 21 13.13 -6.35 9.88
N CYS A 22 13.94 -5.44 10.42
CA CYS A 22 13.53 -4.05 10.63
C CYS A 22 13.24 -3.32 9.32
N GLU A 23 14.04 -3.50 8.27
CA GLU A 23 13.79 -2.91 6.95
C GLU A 23 12.52 -3.51 6.32
N GLY A 24 12.37 -4.83 6.33
CA GLY A 24 11.15 -5.49 5.84
C GLY A 24 9.89 -5.16 6.65
N ILE A 25 10.02 -4.91 7.96
CA ILE A 25 8.92 -4.48 8.82
C ILE A 25 8.57 -3.00 8.61
N LEU A 26 9.57 -2.12 8.47
CA LEU A 26 9.32 -0.69 8.25
C LEU A 26 8.67 -0.44 6.86
N GLU A 27 9.13 -1.13 5.82
CA GLU A 27 8.52 -1.06 4.49
C GLU A 27 7.06 -1.56 4.48
N THR A 28 6.75 -2.60 5.26
CA THR A 28 5.38 -3.12 5.37
C THR A 28 4.47 -2.21 6.20
N ARG A 29 5.00 -1.59 7.27
CA ARG A 29 4.27 -0.61 8.09
C ARG A 29 3.91 0.65 7.31
N ASP A 30 4.84 1.15 6.49
CA ASP A 30 4.59 2.31 5.64
C ASP A 30 3.51 1.99 4.59
N ARG A 31 3.54 0.79 4.01
CA ARG A 31 2.50 0.33 3.10
C ARG A 31 1.14 0.17 3.79
N GLU A 32 1.08 -0.38 5.00
CA GLU A 32 -0.17 -0.52 5.74
C GLU A 32 -0.78 0.85 6.06
N SER A 33 0.05 1.79 6.52
CA SER A 33 -0.35 3.17 6.79
C SER A 33 -0.89 3.84 5.53
N PHE A 34 -0.16 3.74 4.42
CA PHE A 34 -0.60 4.26 3.12
C PHE A 34 -1.95 3.66 2.71
N TYR A 35 -2.09 2.32 2.81
CA TYR A 35 -3.32 1.64 2.40
C TYR A 35 -4.54 2.14 3.20
N LYS A 36 -4.38 2.32 4.52
CA LYS A 36 -5.44 2.86 5.39
C LYS A 36 -5.80 4.31 5.05
N HIS A 37 -4.80 5.17 4.82
CA HIS A 37 -5.02 6.61 4.60
C HIS A 37 -5.27 7.00 3.13
N VAL A 38 -5.22 6.04 2.21
CA VAL A 38 -5.44 6.29 0.79
C VAL A 38 -6.51 5.35 0.24
N CYS A 39 -6.31 4.04 0.32
CA CYS A 39 -7.16 3.06 -0.37
C CYS A 39 -8.45 2.73 0.38
N LEU A 40 -8.46 2.87 1.71
CA LEU A 40 -9.66 2.61 2.54
C LEU A 40 -10.57 3.84 2.70
N LEU A 41 -10.17 5.01 2.21
CA LEU A 41 -11.00 6.19 2.29
C LEU A 41 -12.17 6.11 1.29
N TRP A 42 -13.36 6.56 1.70
CA TRP A 42 -14.45 6.79 0.76
C TRP A 42 -14.05 7.84 -0.28
N PRO A 43 -14.40 7.68 -1.57
CA PRO A 43 -14.04 8.67 -2.59
C PRO A 43 -14.69 10.01 -2.30
N SER A 44 -13.91 11.09 -2.41
CA SER A 44 -14.43 12.45 -2.26
C SER A 44 -14.41 13.20 -3.59
N LYS A 45 -15.61 13.63 -4.02
CA LYS A 45 -15.78 14.45 -5.23
C LYS A 45 -15.12 15.82 -5.12
N GLY A 46 -14.82 16.32 -3.92
CA GLY A 46 -14.35 17.68 -3.69
C GLY A 46 -15.47 18.72 -3.69
N SER A 47 -15.15 20.00 -3.50
CA SER A 47 -16.12 21.07 -3.23
C SER A 47 -16.13 22.23 -4.24
N CYS A 48 -15.35 22.16 -5.32
CA CYS A 48 -15.36 23.20 -6.35
C CYS A 48 -16.71 23.27 -7.08
N LYS A 49 -17.26 24.48 -7.18
CA LYS A 49 -18.58 24.75 -7.80
C LYS A 49 -18.52 24.96 -9.32
N GLU A 50 -17.37 25.41 -9.82
CA GLU A 50 -17.19 25.78 -11.22
C GLU A 50 -16.38 24.68 -11.92
N THR A 51 -17.07 23.62 -12.34
CA THR A 51 -16.47 22.51 -13.08
C THR A 51 -16.51 22.81 -14.58
N THR A 52 -15.72 23.76 -15.04
CA THR A 52 -15.44 23.87 -16.48
C THR A 52 -14.64 22.65 -16.96
N GLU A 53 -13.99 21.92 -16.04
CA GLU A 53 -13.25 20.70 -16.32
C GLU A 53 -13.87 19.47 -15.61
N ASN A 54 -14.41 18.54 -16.41
CA ASN A 54 -14.86 17.22 -15.97
C ASN A 54 -13.65 16.31 -15.74
N TYR A 55 -12.98 16.42 -14.58
CA TYR A 55 -11.86 15.55 -14.27
C TYR A 55 -12.34 14.13 -13.96
N ILE A 56 -12.13 13.22 -14.91
CA ILE A 56 -12.24 11.79 -14.65
C ILE A 56 -11.01 11.35 -13.85
N ARG A 57 -11.26 10.77 -12.68
CA ARG A 57 -10.24 10.18 -11.80
C ARG A 57 -10.67 8.77 -11.42
N TYR A 58 -9.75 8.02 -10.84
CA TYR A 58 -9.98 6.65 -10.39
C TYR A 58 -9.85 6.59 -8.87
N HIS A 59 -10.68 5.79 -8.22
CA HIS A 59 -10.56 5.50 -6.78
C HIS A 59 -10.69 4.00 -6.56
N TYR A 60 -10.15 3.51 -5.45
CA TYR A 60 -10.36 2.14 -5.01
C TYR A 60 -11.72 2.02 -4.33
N ASN A 61 -12.59 1.17 -4.88
CA ASN A 61 -13.89 0.85 -4.30
C ASN A 61 -13.77 -0.45 -3.49
N LEU A 62 -14.01 -0.34 -2.18
CA LEU A 62 -13.92 -1.45 -1.23
C LEU A 62 -14.98 -2.52 -1.47
N LEU A 63 -16.18 -2.13 -1.92
CA LEU A 63 -17.30 -3.04 -2.14
C LEU A 63 -17.04 -3.95 -3.34
N SER A 64 -16.51 -3.38 -4.43
CA SER A 64 -16.16 -4.14 -5.62
C SER A 64 -14.72 -4.68 -5.60
N ASN A 65 -13.95 -4.36 -4.56
CA ASN A 65 -12.52 -4.66 -4.43
C ASN A 65 -11.73 -4.31 -5.71
N SER A 66 -12.03 -3.15 -6.31
CA SER A 66 -11.52 -2.78 -7.64
C SER A 66 -11.44 -1.26 -7.81
N CYS A 67 -10.61 -0.82 -8.75
CA CYS A 67 -10.48 0.59 -9.10
C CYS A 67 -11.52 0.99 -10.14
N VAL A 68 -12.30 2.03 -9.83
CA VAL A 68 -13.38 2.52 -10.70
C VAL A 68 -13.27 4.02 -10.95
N ALA A 69 -13.77 4.47 -12.09
CA ALA A 69 -13.76 5.89 -12.46
C ALA A 69 -14.83 6.67 -11.66
N PHE A 70 -14.54 7.94 -11.34
CA PHE A 70 -15.50 8.87 -10.75
C PHE A 70 -15.20 10.30 -11.20
N ARG A 71 -16.21 11.18 -11.09
CA ARG A 71 -16.07 12.61 -11.38
C ARG A 71 -15.51 13.35 -10.16
N TYR A 72 -14.39 14.03 -10.36
CA TYR A 72 -13.77 14.93 -9.38
C TYR A 72 -14.02 16.38 -9.77
N SER A 73 -14.34 17.23 -8.79
CA SER A 73 -14.70 18.64 -9.02
C SER A 73 -13.50 19.56 -9.30
N GLY A 74 -12.28 19.07 -9.15
CA GLY A 74 -11.06 19.83 -9.47
C GLY A 74 -10.27 20.28 -8.24
N CYS A 75 -10.92 20.49 -7.09
CA CYS A 75 -10.24 20.86 -5.84
C CYS A 75 -10.70 20.03 -4.62
N SER A 76 -9.91 20.11 -3.54
CA SER A 76 -10.15 19.43 -2.26
C SER A 76 -10.29 17.90 -2.42
N GLY A 77 -11.18 17.28 -1.66
CA GLY A 77 -11.32 15.83 -1.59
C GLY A 77 -10.17 15.16 -0.85
N ASN A 78 -9.94 13.88 -1.13
CA ASN A 78 -8.96 13.08 -0.40
C ASN A 78 -8.03 12.28 -1.33
N ALA A 79 -7.14 11.49 -0.72
CA ALA A 79 -6.08 10.78 -1.39
C ALA A 79 -6.55 9.56 -2.21
N ASN A 80 -7.77 9.04 -2.01
CA ASN A 80 -8.33 7.96 -2.83
C ASN A 80 -8.75 8.47 -4.23
N ARG A 81 -7.78 9.00 -4.98
CA ARG A 81 -7.99 9.69 -6.24
C ARG A 81 -6.73 9.67 -7.09
N PHE A 82 -6.75 8.85 -8.13
CA PHE A 82 -5.64 8.62 -9.04
C PHE A 82 -5.96 9.15 -10.44
N ARG A 83 -4.95 9.58 -11.19
CA ARG A 83 -5.10 10.07 -12.57
C ARG A 83 -5.40 8.94 -13.57
N THR A 84 -4.90 7.73 -13.31
CA THR A 84 -5.05 6.58 -14.22
C THR A 84 -5.49 5.34 -13.46
N LEU A 85 -6.18 4.43 -14.17
CA LEU A 85 -6.57 3.13 -13.64
C LEU A 85 -5.36 2.32 -13.17
N LYS A 86 -4.26 2.36 -13.93
CA LYS A 86 -3.01 1.68 -13.59
C LYS A 86 -2.42 2.18 -12.27
N ALA A 87 -2.38 3.50 -12.06
CA ALA A 87 -1.89 4.08 -10.79
C ALA A 87 -2.72 3.62 -9.59
N CYS A 88 -4.05 3.66 -9.70
CA CYS A 88 -4.94 3.16 -8.64
C CYS A 88 -4.67 1.68 -8.33
N ARG A 89 -4.60 0.83 -9.37
CA ARG A 89 -4.38 -0.61 -9.21
C ARG A 89 -3.04 -0.90 -8.56
N MET A 90 -1.97 -0.19 -8.93
CA MET A 90 -0.65 -0.38 -8.33
C MET A 90 -0.62 0.06 -6.87
N ALA A 91 -1.24 1.20 -6.55
CA ALA A 91 -1.27 1.75 -5.20
C ALA A 91 -2.12 0.93 -4.22
N CYS A 92 -3.27 0.42 -4.69
CA CYS A 92 -4.25 -0.25 -3.82
C CYS A 92 -4.32 -1.76 -4.04
N ARG A 93 -3.32 -2.37 -4.68
CA ARG A 93 -3.19 -3.82 -4.74
C ARG A 93 -2.94 -4.33 -3.33
N LYS A 94 -3.89 -5.05 -2.73
CA LYS A 94 -3.55 -5.94 -1.62
C LYS A 94 -2.59 -6.99 -2.19
N GLU A 95 -1.35 -7.01 -1.72
CA GLU A 95 -0.53 -8.20 -1.93
C GLU A 95 -1.32 -9.35 -1.32
N LYS A 96 -1.42 -10.45 -2.05
CA LYS A 96 -1.89 -11.69 -1.43
C LYS A 96 -0.91 -11.89 -0.29
N ALA A 97 -1.34 -11.65 0.95
CA ALA A 97 -0.63 -12.15 2.11
C ALA A 97 -0.29 -13.58 1.74
N PHE A 98 1.00 -13.92 1.74
CA PHE A 98 1.46 -15.25 1.37
C PHE A 98 0.46 -16.23 1.97
N LYS A 99 -0.32 -16.88 1.10
CA LYS A 99 -1.24 -17.91 1.56
C LYS A 99 -0.30 -18.92 2.19
N SER A 100 -0.22 -18.97 3.51
CA SER A 100 0.13 -20.21 4.15
C SER A 100 -0.81 -21.24 3.54
N ASN A 101 -0.27 -22.39 3.17
CA ASN A 101 -1.04 -23.51 2.64
C ASN A 101 -1.96 -24.11 3.74
N ALA A 102 -2.81 -23.28 4.34
CA ALA A 102 -3.79 -23.62 5.36
C ALA A 102 -5.23 -23.36 4.89
N ASP A 103 -5.44 -22.65 3.77
CA ASP A 103 -6.78 -22.31 3.23
C ASP A 103 -7.13 -23.01 1.90
N SER A 104 -6.49 -24.15 1.58
CA SER A 104 -6.83 -24.96 0.40
C SER A 104 -7.38 -26.34 0.74
N LEU A 105 -8.05 -26.51 1.89
CA LEU A 105 -8.95 -27.63 2.10
C LEU A 105 -10.36 -27.13 2.45
N SER A 106 -11.02 -26.59 1.43
CA SER A 106 -12.48 -26.60 1.34
C SER A 106 -12.86 -26.74 -0.14
N ILE A 107 -12.79 -27.99 -0.61
CA ILE A 107 -13.69 -28.70 -1.54
C ILE A 107 -13.27 -30.17 -1.50
#